data_AF-A0A939XFF6-F1
#
_entry.id   AF-A0A939XFF6-F1
#
_cell.length_a   1.000
_cell.length_b   1.000
_cell.length_c   1.000
_cell.angle_alpha   90.00
_cell.angle_beta   90.00
_cell.angle_gamma   90.00
#
_symmetry.space_group_name_H-M   'P 1'
#
loop_
_entity.id
_entity.type
_entity.pdbx_description
1 polymer ?
#
loop_
_entity_poly.entity_id
_entity_poly.type
_entity_poly.pdbx_seq_one_letter_code
_entity_poly.pdbx_strand_id
1 'polypeptide(L)'
;VIMNGGSLSGGSVGSLYVKEGTVQMNGGDIMGSKTGIRQLGGEVIISDLTIESSSNCLFGGGGTTVIGGGKYSVTQNNGFPITVNGGNVQVCGGEIAYNSVGIIVGKGKVFIHGGTVSPNSDANTYGVYAKDTAASDMAEITVNGGTIKAGYAGIFLENVGNGSAVINGGTIESTGVVGVTAKDCPLTITGGKITSAETVCSVNVGKEDIKNSIKGGVFSGVDCLIVIGKSNVSIDGGTYKATGHDLVISSNYEGKLKYDKSLFKNVLDGRKSDENKIETVPTNTYKRFDVEYKKGMFVADFDTLYSLFCVAFEQLIDEIDVYTSEEVFSAVYGNFGDLFRKYSGSWETTKLSANQIKHSDGRIEYVIKFTFGMESQINSVSLNKSVYKKADKEVQKYSDEIDRILDSIIKKKMTNEEKVTAVHDYLCENYSYADPIIDQGPKSDHSFHAMLDDGTGVCQAYSTLFHVMMLKLGIEDYLVVGKGSSNQWGTKWEDHMWNCVVLDGNQLFVDVTWDDAHTNTDYLLKSEEEFYANGLHKQDIFWK
;
A
#
# COMPACT_ATOMS: atom_id res chain seq x y z
N VAL A 1 22.78 -48.09 4.79
CA VAL A 1 22.71 -48.50 3.37
C VAL A 1 23.63 -47.61 2.56
N ILE A 2 24.45 -48.15 1.66
CA ILE A 2 25.28 -47.36 0.76
C ILE A 2 24.87 -47.70 -0.67
N MET A 3 24.50 -46.69 -1.45
CA MET A 3 24.10 -46.80 -2.86
C MET A 3 25.12 -46.04 -3.71
N ASN A 4 25.77 -46.72 -4.65
CA ASN A 4 26.77 -46.13 -5.54
C ASN A 4 26.24 -46.18 -6.98
N GLY A 5 25.67 -45.08 -7.47
CA GLY A 5 25.05 -45.01 -8.79
C GLY A 5 23.73 -45.81 -8.92
N GLY A 6 23.24 -45.89 -10.16
CA GLY A 6 22.01 -46.62 -10.53
C GLY A 6 20.77 -45.73 -10.59
N SER A 7 19.69 -46.29 -11.16
CA SER A 7 18.43 -45.57 -11.41
C SER A 7 17.31 -46.19 -10.59
N LEU A 8 16.61 -45.37 -9.80
CA LEU A 8 15.39 -45.75 -9.09
C LEU A 8 14.19 -45.12 -9.80
N SER A 9 13.35 -45.93 -10.41
CA SER A 9 12.07 -45.49 -10.97
C SER A 9 10.91 -46.06 -10.16
N GLY A 10 9.85 -45.27 -9.96
CA GLY A 10 8.74 -45.63 -9.09
C GLY A 10 7.42 -44.95 -9.47
N GLY A 11 6.33 -45.46 -8.90
CA GLY A 11 4.98 -44.92 -9.03
C GLY A 11 4.54 -44.09 -7.81
N SER A 12 3.27 -44.20 -7.42
CA SER A 12 2.54 -43.30 -6.51
C SER A 12 3.04 -43.14 -5.05
N VAL A 13 4.13 -43.79 -4.65
CA VAL A 13 4.68 -43.80 -3.28
C VAL A 13 6.20 -43.62 -3.41
N GLY A 14 6.81 -42.71 -2.63
CA GLY A 14 8.20 -42.27 -2.81
C GLY A 14 9.21 -43.40 -3.06
N SER A 15 10.19 -43.18 -3.93
CA SER A 15 11.14 -44.23 -4.33
C SER A 15 12.04 -44.72 -3.19
N LEU A 16 12.27 -43.89 -2.17
CA LEU A 16 13.07 -44.25 -1.01
C LEU A 16 12.46 -43.72 0.29
N TYR A 17 12.25 -44.62 1.26
CA TYR A 17 11.73 -44.30 2.60
C TYR A 17 12.80 -44.60 3.66
N VAL A 18 13.16 -43.59 4.44
CA VAL A 18 14.18 -43.70 5.50
C VAL A 18 13.55 -43.39 6.84
N LYS A 19 13.40 -44.41 7.69
CA LYS A 19 12.83 -44.26 9.03
C LYS A 19 13.91 -44.13 10.11
N GLU A 20 15.00 -44.87 9.98
CA GLU A 20 16.12 -44.91 10.92
C GLU A 20 17.41 -45.38 10.23
N GLY A 21 18.56 -45.26 10.93
CA GLY A 21 19.88 -45.61 10.40
C GLY A 21 20.44 -44.59 9.40
N THR A 22 21.59 -44.92 8.81
CA THR A 22 22.27 -44.05 7.84
C THR A 22 22.13 -44.59 6.42
N VAL A 23 21.72 -43.74 5.47
CA VAL A 23 21.67 -44.00 4.04
C VAL A 23 22.59 -43.05 3.32
N GLN A 24 23.56 -43.58 2.57
CA GLN A 24 24.49 -42.80 1.76
C GLN A 24 24.25 -43.07 0.27
N MET A 25 24.15 -42.01 -0.53
CA MET A 25 23.92 -42.06 -1.97
C MET A 25 25.04 -41.31 -2.69
N ASN A 26 25.82 -42.05 -3.49
CA ASN A 26 26.97 -41.56 -4.22
C ASN A 26 26.73 -41.71 -5.73
N GLY A 27 25.96 -40.80 -6.31
CA GLY A 27 25.56 -40.81 -7.73
C GLY A 27 24.26 -41.58 -7.99
N GLY A 28 23.74 -41.40 -9.21
CA GLY A 28 22.53 -42.08 -9.69
C GLY A 28 21.38 -41.12 -9.98
N ASP A 29 20.21 -41.69 -10.26
CA ASP A 29 19.00 -40.94 -10.57
C ASP A 29 17.74 -41.53 -9.93
N ILE A 30 16.80 -40.67 -9.56
CA ILE A 30 15.45 -41.03 -9.16
C ILE A 30 14.47 -40.33 -10.10
N MET A 31 13.77 -41.10 -10.93
CA MET A 31 12.92 -40.56 -12.00
C MET A 31 11.50 -41.13 -11.89
N GLY A 32 10.48 -40.28 -12.04
CA GLY A 32 9.09 -40.75 -12.17
C GLY A 32 8.03 -39.83 -11.58
N SER A 33 6.78 -40.29 -11.61
CA SER A 33 5.66 -39.56 -11.04
C SER A 33 5.52 -39.89 -9.55
N LYS A 34 5.59 -38.87 -8.68
CA LYS A 34 5.52 -39.00 -7.22
C LYS A 34 6.69 -39.76 -6.56
N THR A 35 7.84 -39.73 -7.20
CA THR A 35 9.09 -40.35 -6.74
C THR A 35 9.94 -39.36 -5.94
N GLY A 36 10.88 -39.86 -5.14
CA GLY A 36 11.73 -39.03 -4.28
C GLY A 36 12.15 -39.74 -3.00
N ILE A 37 12.79 -38.98 -2.09
CA ILE A 37 13.24 -39.45 -0.79
C ILE A 37 12.29 -38.92 0.29
N ARG A 38 11.70 -39.82 1.07
CA ARG A 38 10.95 -39.47 2.28
C ARG A 38 11.73 -39.93 3.51
N GLN A 39 12.29 -38.96 4.23
CA GLN A 39 12.96 -39.19 5.50
C GLN A 39 11.99 -38.92 6.66
N LEU A 40 11.86 -39.86 7.58
CA LEU A 40 11.12 -39.72 8.84
C LEU A 40 12.07 -39.71 10.06
N GLY A 41 13.33 -40.12 9.87
CA GLY A 41 14.37 -40.18 10.90
C GLY A 41 15.72 -40.60 10.31
N GLY A 42 16.69 -40.91 11.16
CA GLY A 42 18.02 -41.35 10.74
C GLY A 42 18.84 -40.27 10.02
N GLU A 43 19.79 -40.69 9.20
CA GLU A 43 20.70 -39.82 8.46
C GLU A 43 20.69 -40.18 6.97
N VAL A 44 20.55 -39.17 6.10
CA VAL A 44 20.62 -39.32 4.64
C VAL A 44 21.75 -38.44 4.12
N ILE A 45 22.76 -39.03 3.50
CA ILE A 45 23.94 -38.34 2.98
C ILE A 45 23.95 -38.52 1.47
N ILE A 46 23.81 -37.43 0.72
CA ILE A 46 23.74 -37.45 -0.73
C ILE A 46 24.96 -36.72 -1.28
N SER A 47 25.92 -37.43 -1.85
CA SER A 47 27.12 -36.81 -2.43
C SER A 47 26.80 -36.19 -3.80
N ASP A 48 26.03 -36.89 -4.62
CA ASP A 48 25.59 -36.50 -5.96
C ASP A 48 24.37 -37.35 -6.32
N LEU A 49 23.26 -36.75 -6.75
CA LEU A 49 22.04 -37.47 -7.11
C LEU A 49 21.14 -36.59 -7.98
N THR A 50 20.63 -37.14 -9.08
CA THR A 50 19.61 -36.44 -9.88
C THR A 50 18.23 -36.94 -9.47
N ILE A 51 17.33 -36.05 -9.08
CA ILE A 51 15.93 -36.36 -8.84
C ILE A 51 15.08 -35.48 -9.75
N GLU A 52 14.29 -36.12 -10.61
CA GLU A 52 13.24 -35.45 -11.39
C GLU A 52 11.90 -36.11 -11.05
N SER A 53 11.01 -35.32 -10.46
CA SER A 53 9.74 -35.83 -9.93
C SER A 53 8.58 -34.90 -10.23
N SER A 54 7.40 -35.47 -10.41
CA SER A 54 6.15 -34.70 -10.44
C SER A 54 5.69 -34.22 -9.06
N SER A 55 6.43 -34.54 -7.99
CA SER A 55 6.18 -34.09 -6.62
C SER A 55 7.50 -33.79 -5.89
N ASN A 56 7.47 -33.65 -4.56
CA ASN A 56 8.67 -33.45 -3.76
C ASN A 56 9.80 -34.45 -4.09
N CYS A 57 10.98 -33.91 -4.42
CA CYS A 57 12.20 -34.69 -4.56
C CYS A 57 12.68 -35.20 -3.20
N LEU A 58 12.57 -34.34 -2.18
CA LEU A 58 12.93 -34.63 -0.80
C LEU A 58 11.86 -34.13 0.16
N PHE A 59 11.44 -35.02 1.06
CA PHE A 59 10.62 -34.70 2.22
C PHE A 59 11.40 -35.04 3.50
N GLY A 60 11.78 -34.03 4.27
CA GLY A 60 12.38 -34.17 5.59
C GLY A 60 11.33 -34.09 6.68
N GLY A 61 10.98 -35.22 7.29
CA GLY A 61 10.05 -35.31 8.43
C GLY A 61 10.73 -35.54 9.78
N GLY A 62 12.04 -35.77 9.80
CA GLY A 62 12.86 -36.04 10.98
C GLY A 62 14.27 -36.48 10.61
N GLY A 63 15.20 -36.49 11.56
CA GLY A 63 16.60 -36.86 11.30
C GLY A 63 17.41 -35.75 10.65
N THR A 64 18.51 -36.11 9.96
CA THR A 64 19.36 -35.16 9.22
C THR A 64 19.53 -35.61 7.76
N THR A 65 19.32 -34.72 6.80
CA THR A 65 19.70 -34.90 5.40
C THR A 65 20.82 -33.93 5.03
N VAL A 66 21.87 -34.41 4.36
CA VAL A 66 22.96 -33.61 3.79
C VAL A 66 22.99 -33.79 2.29
N ILE A 67 22.81 -32.69 1.55
CA ILE A 67 22.88 -32.61 0.09
C ILE A 67 24.24 -32.00 -0.30
N GLY A 68 25.18 -32.84 -0.71
CA GLY A 68 26.50 -32.45 -1.20
C GLY A 68 26.54 -32.05 -2.68
N GLY A 69 25.60 -32.54 -3.49
CA GLY A 69 25.62 -32.36 -4.94
C GLY A 69 24.38 -32.93 -5.63
N GLY A 70 24.36 -32.85 -6.96
CA GLY A 70 23.27 -33.35 -7.81
C GLY A 70 22.25 -32.28 -8.21
N LYS A 71 21.17 -32.73 -8.86
CA LYS A 71 20.10 -31.86 -9.37
C LYS A 71 18.74 -32.34 -8.88
N TYR A 72 17.98 -31.47 -8.26
CA TYR A 72 16.66 -31.76 -7.68
C TYR A 72 15.65 -30.87 -8.38
N SER A 73 14.80 -31.48 -9.21
CA SER A 73 13.89 -30.77 -10.09
C SER A 73 12.48 -31.33 -10.03
N VAL A 74 11.51 -30.43 -10.02
CA VAL A 74 10.10 -30.79 -10.07
C VAL A 74 9.47 -30.40 -11.40
N THR A 75 8.68 -31.30 -11.98
CA THR A 75 7.98 -31.06 -13.25
C THR A 75 6.59 -30.47 -13.08
N GLN A 76 6.01 -30.57 -11.88
CA GLN A 76 4.72 -29.95 -11.58
C GLN A 76 4.86 -28.45 -11.32
N ASN A 77 3.94 -27.65 -11.86
CA ASN A 77 3.96 -26.19 -11.71
C ASN A 77 3.90 -25.73 -10.24
N ASN A 78 3.13 -26.42 -9.38
CA ASN A 78 3.04 -26.13 -7.94
C ASN A 78 3.94 -27.05 -7.10
N GLY A 79 4.95 -27.69 -7.72
CA GLY A 79 5.85 -28.60 -7.03
C GLY A 79 6.87 -27.88 -6.16
N PHE A 80 7.24 -28.51 -5.05
CA PHE A 80 8.29 -28.04 -4.14
C PHE A 80 9.39 -29.11 -4.07
N PRO A 81 10.57 -28.90 -4.67
CA PRO A 81 11.60 -29.93 -4.68
C PRO A 81 11.95 -30.41 -3.27
N ILE A 82 12.05 -29.48 -2.32
CA ILE A 82 12.37 -29.80 -0.92
C ILE A 82 11.25 -29.31 -0.01
N THR A 83 10.76 -30.19 0.86
CA THR A 83 9.89 -29.81 1.98
C THR A 83 10.50 -30.31 3.28
N VAL A 84 10.58 -29.40 4.25
CA VAL A 84 11.11 -29.65 5.59
C VAL A 84 9.96 -29.47 6.57
N ASN A 85 9.53 -30.58 7.15
CA ASN A 85 8.46 -30.67 8.13
C ASN A 85 8.89 -31.50 9.36
N GLY A 86 10.17 -31.37 9.72
CA GLY A 86 10.85 -32.01 10.83
C GLY A 86 12.33 -32.28 10.51
N GLY A 87 13.17 -32.36 11.54
CA GLY A 87 14.60 -32.64 11.38
C GLY A 87 15.42 -31.49 10.79
N ASN A 88 16.58 -31.83 10.22
CA ASN A 88 17.57 -30.90 9.67
C ASN A 88 17.86 -31.23 8.20
N VAL A 89 17.84 -30.23 7.32
CA VAL A 89 18.30 -30.37 5.92
C VAL A 89 19.45 -29.41 5.68
N GLN A 90 20.59 -29.93 5.20
CA GLN A 90 21.78 -29.16 4.87
C GLN A 90 22.02 -29.21 3.36
N VAL A 91 22.03 -28.06 2.70
CA VAL A 91 22.36 -27.89 1.28
C VAL A 91 23.79 -27.38 1.18
N CYS A 92 24.72 -28.29 0.89
CA CYS A 92 26.15 -28.01 0.76
C CYS A 92 26.58 -27.80 -0.70
N GLY A 93 25.82 -28.34 -1.66
CA GLY A 93 26.08 -28.23 -3.10
C GLY A 93 24.89 -28.68 -3.95
N GLY A 94 25.08 -28.70 -5.27
CA GLY A 94 24.04 -29.10 -6.23
C GLY A 94 23.11 -27.97 -6.67
N GLU A 95 22.11 -28.33 -7.47
CA GLU A 95 21.11 -27.44 -8.07
C GLU A 95 19.71 -27.88 -7.63
N ILE A 96 18.93 -26.96 -7.08
CA ILE A 96 17.51 -27.12 -6.76
C ILE A 96 16.72 -26.26 -7.73
N ALA A 97 16.11 -26.89 -8.71
CA ALA A 97 15.33 -26.25 -9.77
C ALA A 97 13.83 -26.39 -9.48
N TYR A 98 13.10 -25.27 -9.52
CA TYR A 98 11.71 -25.24 -9.03
C TYR A 98 10.79 -24.32 -9.84
N ASN A 99 9.48 -24.58 -9.77
CA ASN A 99 8.48 -23.80 -10.51
C ASN A 99 7.65 -22.86 -9.63
N SER A 100 7.59 -23.10 -8.31
CA SER A 100 6.85 -22.26 -7.36
C SER A 100 7.68 -21.93 -6.13
N VAL A 101 8.06 -22.95 -5.35
CA VAL A 101 8.94 -22.77 -4.18
C VAL A 101 10.10 -23.76 -4.21
N GLY A 102 11.33 -23.27 -4.01
CA GLY A 102 12.52 -24.11 -3.97
C GLY A 102 12.57 -24.99 -2.73
N ILE A 103 12.49 -24.37 -1.56
CA ILE A 103 12.49 -25.04 -0.26
C ILE A 103 11.33 -24.51 0.59
N ILE A 104 10.41 -25.40 0.97
CA ILE A 104 9.37 -25.09 1.95
C ILE A 104 9.80 -25.56 3.33
N VAL A 105 9.67 -24.69 4.32
CA VAL A 105 9.95 -25.01 5.73
C VAL A 105 8.68 -24.82 6.56
N GLY A 106 8.02 -25.92 6.87
CA GLY A 106 6.89 -25.94 7.82
C GLY A 106 7.38 -26.13 9.26
N LYS A 107 8.33 -27.06 9.45
CA LYS A 107 8.93 -27.38 10.76
C LYS A 107 10.34 -27.92 10.54
N GLY A 108 11.27 -27.64 11.45
CA GLY A 108 12.65 -28.11 11.38
C GLY A 108 13.63 -27.02 10.95
N LYS A 109 14.83 -27.44 10.58
CA LYS A 109 15.96 -26.54 10.31
C LYS A 109 16.49 -26.75 8.90
N VAL A 110 16.73 -25.65 8.20
CA VAL A 110 17.39 -25.62 6.89
C VAL A 110 18.69 -24.85 6.98
N PHE A 111 19.77 -25.46 6.51
CA PHE A 111 21.08 -24.83 6.41
C PHE A 111 21.52 -24.81 4.95
N ILE A 112 21.81 -23.63 4.41
CA ILE A 112 22.33 -23.46 3.06
C ILE A 112 23.79 -23.03 3.18
N HIS A 113 24.70 -23.97 2.94
CA HIS A 113 26.14 -23.74 2.95
C HIS A 113 26.70 -23.50 1.53
N GLY A 114 26.05 -24.04 0.51
CA GLY A 114 26.47 -23.95 -0.89
C GLY A 114 25.36 -24.31 -1.87
N GLY A 115 25.72 -24.59 -3.12
CA GLY A 115 24.77 -24.94 -4.18
C GLY A 115 23.95 -23.75 -4.69
N THR A 116 22.98 -24.05 -5.55
CA THR A 116 22.08 -23.06 -6.16
C THR A 116 20.63 -23.49 -6.00
N VAL A 117 19.79 -22.61 -5.47
CA VAL A 117 18.33 -22.71 -5.48
C VAL A 117 17.84 -21.72 -6.52
N SER A 118 17.37 -22.18 -7.68
CA SER A 118 16.99 -21.30 -8.79
C SER A 118 15.67 -21.70 -9.43
N PRO A 119 14.78 -20.74 -9.72
CA PRO A 119 13.51 -21.06 -10.34
C PRO A 119 13.74 -21.36 -11.82
N ASN A 120 12.83 -22.15 -12.40
CA ASN A 120 12.75 -22.33 -13.85
C ASN A 120 12.08 -21.12 -14.55
N SER A 121 11.44 -20.24 -13.78
CA SER A 121 10.78 -19.01 -14.25
C SER A 121 10.97 -17.83 -13.30
N ASP A 122 11.13 -16.64 -13.86
CA ASP A 122 11.39 -15.41 -13.10
C ASP A 122 10.15 -14.76 -12.47
N ALA A 123 8.97 -15.38 -12.56
CA ALA A 123 7.69 -14.85 -12.09
C ALA A 123 7.13 -15.63 -10.88
N ASN A 124 6.68 -14.94 -9.83
CA ASN A 124 5.94 -15.49 -8.66
C ASN A 124 6.58 -16.70 -7.96
N THR A 125 7.90 -16.77 -7.95
CA THR A 125 8.65 -17.86 -7.31
C THR A 125 9.31 -17.44 -6.00
N TYR A 126 9.41 -18.38 -5.07
CA TYR A 126 10.04 -18.20 -3.75
C TYR A 126 11.25 -19.13 -3.58
N GLY A 127 12.41 -18.60 -3.24
CA GLY A 127 13.60 -19.42 -3.03
C GLY A 127 13.45 -20.34 -1.81
N VAL A 128 13.30 -19.71 -0.65
CA VAL A 128 12.97 -20.38 0.62
C VAL A 128 11.75 -19.73 1.24
N TYR A 129 10.77 -20.54 1.63
CA TYR A 129 9.46 -20.07 2.10
C TYR A 129 9.04 -20.74 3.40
N ALA A 130 8.61 -19.94 4.37
CA ALA A 130 7.94 -20.40 5.57
C ALA A 130 6.81 -19.42 5.95
N LYS A 131 5.60 -19.94 6.17
CA LYS A 131 4.43 -19.13 6.53
C LYS A 131 3.50 -19.88 7.49
N ASP A 132 2.92 -19.15 8.44
CA ASP A 132 1.83 -19.60 9.33
C ASP A 132 2.10 -20.95 10.02
N THR A 133 3.32 -21.12 10.54
CA THR A 133 3.67 -22.32 11.28
C THR A 133 3.03 -22.26 12.66
N ALA A 134 2.53 -23.40 13.17
CA ALA A 134 1.96 -23.44 14.51
C ALA A 134 2.96 -22.91 15.55
N ALA A 135 2.49 -22.25 16.62
CA ALA A 135 3.37 -21.65 17.63
C ALA A 135 4.31 -22.67 18.32
N SER A 136 3.91 -23.95 18.37
CA SER A 136 4.72 -25.06 18.89
C SER A 136 5.78 -25.56 17.91
N ASP A 137 5.68 -25.19 16.63
CA ASP A 137 6.61 -25.56 15.59
C ASP A 137 7.68 -24.47 15.42
N MET A 138 8.83 -24.91 14.91
CA MET A 138 10.02 -24.08 14.77
C MET A 138 10.52 -24.28 13.34
N ALA A 139 10.45 -23.23 12.52
CA ALA A 139 11.08 -23.16 11.22
C ALA A 139 12.33 -22.27 11.32
N GLU A 140 13.51 -22.88 11.26
CA GLU A 140 14.79 -22.15 11.27
C GLU A 140 15.47 -22.21 9.90
N ILE A 141 15.86 -21.05 9.39
CA ILE A 141 16.57 -20.93 8.12
C ILE A 141 17.93 -20.30 8.39
N THR A 142 19.02 -20.99 8.04
CA THR A 142 20.38 -20.46 8.12
C THR A 142 21.04 -20.46 6.75
N VAL A 143 21.50 -19.30 6.28
CA VAL A 143 22.24 -19.16 5.02
C VAL A 143 23.67 -18.76 5.31
N ASN A 144 24.61 -19.66 5.09
CA ASN A 144 26.04 -19.45 5.25
C ASN A 144 26.76 -19.22 3.92
N GLY A 145 26.17 -19.67 2.80
CA GLY A 145 26.76 -19.60 1.46
C GLY A 145 25.76 -19.96 0.37
N GLY A 146 26.25 -20.28 -0.82
CA GLY A 146 25.41 -20.66 -1.97
C GLY A 146 24.70 -19.48 -2.63
N THR A 147 23.81 -19.79 -3.57
CA THR A 147 22.99 -18.82 -4.31
C THR A 147 21.52 -19.18 -4.22
N ILE A 148 20.67 -18.22 -3.84
CA ILE A 148 19.22 -18.34 -3.83
C ILE A 148 18.69 -17.31 -4.82
N LYS A 149 18.06 -17.79 -5.89
CA LYS A 149 17.37 -16.95 -6.87
C LYS A 149 15.87 -17.13 -6.73
N ALA A 150 15.10 -16.08 -7.01
CA ALA A 150 13.65 -16.11 -6.97
C ALA A 150 13.05 -15.02 -7.88
N GLY A 151 11.80 -15.23 -8.27
CA GLY A 151 11.03 -14.26 -9.05
C GLY A 151 10.31 -13.23 -8.18
N TYR A 152 9.86 -13.62 -6.99
CA TYR A 152 9.15 -12.72 -6.07
C TYR A 152 9.97 -12.47 -4.79
N ALA A 153 10.30 -13.55 -4.06
CA ALA A 153 11.04 -13.45 -2.80
C ALA A 153 12.16 -14.49 -2.68
N GLY A 154 13.39 -14.04 -2.46
CA GLY A 154 14.52 -14.94 -2.20
C GLY A 154 14.29 -15.76 -0.94
N ILE A 155 14.01 -15.08 0.17
CA ILE A 155 13.58 -15.69 1.43
C ILE A 155 12.32 -14.99 1.92
N PHE A 156 11.27 -15.78 2.17
CA PHE A 156 9.99 -15.28 2.69
C PHE A 156 9.64 -15.99 3.99
N LEU A 157 9.46 -15.19 5.05
CA LEU A 157 9.07 -15.66 6.39
C LEU A 157 7.86 -14.87 6.86
N GLU A 158 6.81 -15.56 7.27
CA GLU A 158 5.64 -14.94 7.90
C GLU A 158 5.12 -15.80 9.06
N ASN A 159 5.06 -15.22 10.26
CA ASN A 159 4.41 -15.82 11.43
C ASN A 159 4.94 -17.24 11.76
N VAL A 160 6.28 -17.42 11.77
CA VAL A 160 6.94 -18.73 11.90
C VAL A 160 7.09 -19.25 13.35
N GLY A 161 6.13 -18.91 14.22
CA GLY A 161 6.14 -19.35 15.62
C GLY A 161 7.41 -18.94 16.38
N ASN A 162 8.14 -19.92 16.93
CA ASN A 162 9.43 -19.72 17.60
C ASN A 162 10.65 -19.84 16.66
N GLY A 163 10.41 -19.91 15.35
CA GLY A 163 11.45 -20.00 14.33
C GLY A 163 12.22 -18.69 14.14
N SER A 164 13.23 -18.73 13.27
CA SER A 164 14.07 -17.56 12.95
C SER A 164 14.79 -17.72 11.62
N ALA A 165 15.32 -16.61 11.10
CA ALA A 165 16.27 -16.64 9.99
C ALA A 165 17.60 -15.97 10.32
N VAL A 166 18.68 -16.62 9.91
CA VAL A 166 20.05 -16.15 10.08
C VAL A 166 20.77 -16.18 8.74
N ILE A 167 21.25 -15.02 8.28
CA ILE A 167 21.96 -14.87 7.01
C ILE A 167 23.39 -14.41 7.32
N ASN A 168 24.34 -15.33 7.19
CA ASN A 168 25.76 -15.09 7.43
C ASN A 168 26.55 -14.86 6.13
N GLY A 169 26.04 -15.34 4.98
CA GLY A 169 26.75 -15.30 3.71
C GLY A 169 25.87 -15.69 2.52
N GLY A 170 26.51 -15.95 1.38
CA GLY A 170 25.82 -16.34 0.15
C GLY A 170 25.27 -15.17 -0.68
N THR A 171 24.57 -15.51 -1.76
CA THR A 171 23.92 -14.55 -2.67
C THR A 171 22.42 -14.81 -2.71
N ILE A 172 21.61 -13.77 -2.52
CA ILE A 172 20.16 -13.81 -2.59
C ILE A 172 19.74 -12.81 -3.68
N GLU A 173 19.16 -13.30 -4.76
CA GLU A 173 18.77 -12.53 -5.95
C GLU A 173 17.28 -12.71 -6.21
N SER A 174 16.51 -11.63 -6.14
CA SER A 174 15.11 -11.60 -6.56
C SER A 174 14.96 -10.72 -7.80
N THR A 175 14.27 -11.19 -8.84
CA THR A 175 13.91 -10.35 -10.00
C THR A 175 12.65 -9.52 -9.76
N GLY A 176 11.95 -9.74 -8.64
CA GLY A 176 10.72 -9.03 -8.27
C GLY A 176 10.82 -8.31 -6.93
N VAL A 177 9.73 -8.39 -6.16
CA VAL A 177 9.39 -7.42 -5.10
C VAL A 177 10.37 -7.41 -3.93
N VAL A 178 10.80 -8.58 -3.43
CA VAL A 178 11.60 -8.62 -2.18
C VAL A 178 12.80 -9.57 -2.22
N GLY A 179 13.94 -9.16 -1.66
CA GLY A 179 15.09 -10.06 -1.45
C GLY A 179 14.86 -10.99 -0.26
N VAL A 180 14.68 -10.40 0.92
CA VAL A 180 14.38 -11.08 2.17
C VAL A 180 13.22 -10.37 2.88
N THR A 181 12.19 -11.12 3.27
CA THR A 181 11.12 -10.62 4.15
C THR A 181 11.06 -11.41 5.44
N ALA A 182 10.93 -10.70 6.57
CA ALA A 182 10.63 -11.28 7.87
C ALA A 182 9.39 -10.60 8.46
N LYS A 183 8.25 -11.30 8.38
CA LYS A 183 6.99 -10.87 8.96
C LYS A 183 6.68 -11.58 10.27
N ASP A 184 6.63 -10.87 11.40
CA ASP A 184 6.45 -11.50 12.73
C ASP A 184 7.48 -12.61 13.06
N CYS A 185 8.72 -12.45 12.57
CA CYS A 185 9.80 -13.43 12.72
C CYS A 185 11.11 -12.75 13.12
N PRO A 186 11.93 -13.33 14.02
CA PRO A 186 13.30 -12.89 14.25
C PRO A 186 14.20 -13.11 13.03
N LEU A 187 14.89 -12.05 12.60
CA LEU A 187 15.85 -12.04 11.51
C LEU A 187 17.19 -11.48 11.99
N THR A 188 18.26 -12.22 11.72
CA THR A 188 19.65 -11.77 11.91
C THR A 188 20.41 -11.82 10.60
N ILE A 189 20.99 -10.70 10.16
CA ILE A 189 21.86 -10.64 8.99
C ILE A 189 23.25 -10.20 9.45
N THR A 190 24.28 -11.01 9.20
CA THR A 190 25.68 -10.70 9.49
C THR A 190 26.55 -10.62 8.24
N GLY A 191 26.06 -11.08 7.08
CA GLY A 191 26.79 -11.08 5.81
C GLY A 191 25.94 -11.48 4.61
N GLY A 192 26.58 -11.67 3.46
CA GLY A 192 25.93 -12.04 2.19
C GLY A 192 25.65 -10.87 1.25
N LYS A 193 25.30 -11.18 0.00
CA LYS A 193 24.87 -10.22 -1.02
C LYS A 193 23.39 -10.40 -1.28
N ILE A 194 22.58 -9.37 -1.05
CA ILE A 194 21.13 -9.40 -1.19
C ILE A 194 20.73 -8.35 -2.23
N THR A 195 19.95 -8.79 -3.21
CA THR A 195 19.56 -8.01 -4.39
C THR A 195 18.11 -8.28 -4.73
N SER A 196 17.37 -7.22 -5.03
CA SER A 196 16.01 -7.30 -5.55
C SER A 196 15.73 -6.17 -6.54
N ALA A 197 14.67 -6.30 -7.35
CA ALA A 197 14.26 -5.23 -8.25
C ALA A 197 13.63 -4.04 -7.49
N GLU A 198 12.94 -4.30 -6.37
CA GLU A 198 12.26 -3.27 -5.57
C GLU A 198 12.84 -3.20 -4.15
N THR A 199 12.30 -3.97 -3.20
CA THR A 199 12.67 -3.91 -1.78
C THR A 199 13.70 -4.98 -1.42
N VAL A 200 14.92 -4.62 -1.05
CA VAL A 200 15.98 -5.64 -0.83
C VAL A 200 15.75 -6.42 0.46
N CYS A 201 15.36 -5.74 1.54
CA CYS A 201 15.05 -6.36 2.82
C CYS A 201 13.87 -5.65 3.50
N SER A 202 12.86 -6.39 3.93
CA SER A 202 11.73 -5.88 4.70
C SER A 202 11.59 -6.58 6.04
N VAL A 203 11.50 -5.79 7.11
CA VAL A 203 11.21 -6.24 8.47
C VAL A 203 9.86 -5.65 8.87
N ASN A 204 8.82 -6.48 8.85
CA ASN A 204 7.43 -6.07 9.10
C ASN A 204 6.89 -6.85 10.31
N VAL A 205 6.46 -6.23 11.40
CA VAL A 205 6.09 -7.03 12.58
C VAL A 205 4.94 -6.38 13.34
N GLY A 206 3.94 -7.17 13.73
CA GLY A 206 2.82 -6.79 14.59
C GLY A 206 3.03 -7.04 16.09
N LYS A 207 4.19 -7.59 16.53
CA LYS A 207 4.50 -7.94 17.94
C LYS A 207 5.73 -7.20 18.49
N GLU A 208 5.62 -6.64 19.69
CA GLU A 208 6.64 -5.74 20.30
C GLU A 208 7.95 -6.45 20.72
N ASP A 209 7.93 -7.76 21.00
CA ASP A 209 9.07 -8.48 21.60
C ASP A 209 10.07 -9.09 20.60
N ILE A 210 9.79 -8.98 19.29
CA ILE A 210 10.65 -9.58 18.27
C ILE A 210 11.85 -8.68 17.98
N LYS A 211 13.05 -9.23 18.16
CA LYS A 211 14.35 -8.54 17.94
C LYS A 211 14.92 -8.91 16.58
N ASN A 212 15.13 -7.90 15.75
CA ASN A 212 15.79 -8.02 14.46
C ASN A 212 17.15 -7.32 14.49
N SER A 213 18.17 -7.93 13.88
CA SER A 213 19.55 -7.42 13.92
C SER A 213 20.21 -7.50 12.55
N ILE A 214 20.74 -6.37 12.08
CA ILE A 214 21.50 -6.27 10.83
C ILE A 214 22.89 -5.75 11.16
N LYS A 215 23.88 -6.63 11.04
CA LYS A 215 25.29 -6.40 11.41
C LYS A 215 26.24 -6.36 10.23
N GLY A 216 25.78 -6.73 9.04
CA GLY A 216 26.61 -6.84 7.85
C GLY A 216 25.80 -7.23 6.61
N GLY A 217 26.52 -7.45 5.51
CA GLY A 217 25.93 -7.76 4.21
C GLY A 217 25.99 -6.59 3.22
N VAL A 218 25.75 -6.89 1.95
CA VAL A 218 25.68 -5.93 0.84
C VAL A 218 24.27 -5.95 0.27
N PHE A 219 23.60 -4.82 0.32
CA PHE A 219 22.23 -4.62 -0.14
C PHE A 219 22.23 -3.72 -1.37
N SER A 220 21.57 -4.13 -2.45
CA SER A 220 21.44 -3.30 -3.65
C SER A 220 20.12 -3.55 -4.38
N GLY A 221 19.37 -2.48 -4.63
CA GLY A 221 18.02 -2.45 -5.21
C GLY A 221 17.45 -1.04 -5.14
N VAL A 222 16.12 -0.88 -5.30
CA VAL A 222 15.47 0.44 -5.20
C VAL A 222 15.48 0.92 -3.76
N ASP A 223 14.86 0.18 -2.84
CA ASP A 223 14.90 0.47 -1.41
C ASP A 223 15.62 -0.67 -0.68
N CYS A 224 16.73 -0.37 -0.01
CA CYS A 224 17.58 -1.43 0.53
C CYS A 224 17.04 -2.06 1.82
N LEU A 225 16.48 -1.25 2.72
CA LEU A 225 15.95 -1.73 3.99
C LEU A 225 14.70 -0.97 4.37
N ILE A 226 13.62 -1.69 4.65
CA ILE A 226 12.35 -1.13 5.08
C ILE A 226 11.99 -1.69 6.46
N VAL A 227 11.67 -0.80 7.40
CA VAL A 227 11.15 -1.15 8.73
C VAL A 227 9.71 -0.67 8.91
N ILE A 228 8.82 -1.59 9.26
CA ILE A 228 7.37 -1.38 9.37
C ILE A 228 6.84 -2.05 10.64
N GLY A 229 5.84 -1.44 11.28
CA GLY A 229 5.14 -2.01 12.44
C GLY A 229 5.88 -1.84 13.77
N LYS A 230 5.76 -2.81 14.68
CA LYS A 230 6.10 -2.70 16.11
C LYS A 230 7.43 -3.35 16.52
N SER A 231 8.21 -3.96 15.61
CA SER A 231 9.43 -4.68 16.03
C SER A 231 10.60 -3.78 16.37
N ASN A 232 11.36 -4.21 17.38
CA ASN A 232 12.65 -3.62 17.70
C ASN A 232 13.72 -4.05 16.69
N VAL A 233 14.34 -3.08 16.03
CA VAL A 233 15.36 -3.31 15.00
C VAL A 233 16.66 -2.63 15.41
N SER A 234 17.77 -3.37 15.36
CA SER A 234 19.13 -2.84 15.57
C SER A 234 19.97 -3.01 14.31
N ILE A 235 20.54 -1.91 13.82
CA ILE A 235 21.38 -1.90 12.61
C ILE A 235 22.75 -1.32 12.97
N ASP A 236 23.78 -2.16 13.00
CA ASP A 236 25.15 -1.80 13.39
C ASP A 236 26.19 -2.16 12.32
N GLY A 237 25.76 -2.57 11.12
CA GLY A 237 26.65 -2.73 9.97
C GLY A 237 25.91 -2.98 8.64
N GLY A 238 26.69 -3.19 7.58
CA GLY A 238 26.21 -3.43 6.21
C GLY A 238 26.71 -2.38 5.21
N THR A 239 26.48 -2.64 3.93
CA THR A 239 26.70 -1.70 2.83
C THR A 239 25.43 -1.60 1.99
N TYR A 240 24.91 -0.39 1.84
CA TYR A 240 23.65 -0.11 1.17
C TYR A 240 23.92 0.66 -0.12
N LYS A 241 23.39 0.17 -1.24
CA LYS A 241 23.53 0.75 -2.58
C LYS A 241 22.14 0.90 -3.19
N ALA A 242 21.32 1.78 -2.59
CA ALA A 242 19.99 2.06 -3.10
C ALA A 242 20.02 2.98 -4.32
N THR A 243 19.08 2.81 -5.24
CA THR A 243 18.73 3.86 -6.22
C THR A 243 17.63 4.80 -5.70
N GLY A 244 16.81 4.34 -4.75
CA GLY A 244 15.83 5.10 -3.96
C GLY A 244 16.39 5.44 -2.58
N HIS A 245 16.02 4.67 -1.55
CA HIS A 245 16.43 4.92 -0.16
C HIS A 245 17.26 3.76 0.42
N ASP A 246 18.31 4.11 1.17
CA ASP A 246 19.11 3.10 1.86
C ASP A 246 18.35 2.55 3.08
N LEU A 247 17.54 3.38 3.74
CA LEU A 247 16.64 3.00 4.84
C LEU A 247 15.30 3.74 4.74
N VAL A 248 14.20 3.00 4.80
CA VAL A 248 12.83 3.51 4.92
C VAL A 248 12.27 3.11 6.28
N ILE A 249 11.81 4.10 7.04
CA ILE A 249 11.10 3.95 8.30
C ILE A 249 9.66 4.36 8.02
N SER A 250 8.75 3.40 8.01
CA SER A 250 7.35 3.66 7.70
C SER A 250 6.70 4.59 8.72
N SER A 251 5.70 5.37 8.29
CA SER A 251 4.94 6.28 9.17
C SER A 251 4.23 5.54 10.31
N ASN A 252 3.84 4.28 10.08
CA ASN A 252 3.24 3.40 11.08
C ASN A 252 4.27 2.56 11.88
N TYR A 253 5.55 2.90 11.84
CA TYR A 253 6.57 2.19 12.62
C TYR A 253 6.58 2.66 14.07
N GLU A 254 6.24 1.75 14.98
CA GLU A 254 6.11 1.99 16.43
C GLU A 254 7.23 1.30 17.23
N GLY A 255 8.06 0.47 16.60
CA GLY A 255 9.14 -0.26 17.26
C GLY A 255 10.34 0.60 17.69
N LYS A 256 11.21 0.06 18.54
CA LYS A 256 12.49 0.72 18.87
C LYS A 256 13.51 0.47 17.77
N LEU A 257 13.83 1.50 17.01
CA LEU A 257 14.88 1.48 15.99
C LEU A 257 16.18 2.08 16.53
N LYS A 258 17.25 1.28 16.52
CA LYS A 258 18.62 1.74 16.82
C LYS A 258 19.48 1.53 15.57
N TYR A 259 20.08 2.59 15.05
CA TYR A 259 20.99 2.47 13.92
C TYR A 259 22.10 3.52 13.93
N ASP A 260 23.25 3.17 13.38
CA ASP A 260 24.30 4.13 13.05
C ASP A 260 23.92 4.88 11.77
N LYS A 261 23.67 6.18 11.89
CA LYS A 261 23.28 7.04 10.75
C LYS A 261 24.35 7.11 9.67
N SER A 262 25.63 6.90 9.99
CA SER A 262 26.72 6.96 9.01
C SER A 262 26.67 5.83 7.98
N LEU A 263 25.90 4.77 8.25
CA LEU A 263 25.70 3.64 7.34
C LEU A 263 24.80 3.99 6.14
N PHE A 264 23.97 5.03 6.25
CA PHE A 264 22.93 5.35 5.28
C PHE A 264 23.17 6.74 4.69
N LYS A 265 23.12 6.84 3.35
CA LYS A 265 23.20 8.13 2.64
C LYS A 265 21.83 8.76 2.45
N ASN A 266 20.81 7.95 2.18
CA ASN A 266 19.43 8.40 2.01
C ASN A 266 18.49 7.65 2.96
N VAL A 267 17.90 8.37 3.92
CA VAL A 267 16.96 7.82 4.91
C VAL A 267 15.61 8.54 4.79
N LEU A 268 14.55 7.77 4.55
CA LEU A 268 13.17 8.24 4.61
C LEU A 268 12.58 7.88 5.98
N ASP A 269 12.33 8.88 6.84
CA ASP A 269 11.67 8.67 8.15
C ASP A 269 10.23 9.20 8.12
N GLY A 270 9.29 8.34 7.74
CA GLY A 270 7.87 8.67 7.62
C GLY A 270 7.18 9.04 8.93
N ARG A 271 7.86 8.88 10.09
CA ARG A 271 7.34 9.29 11.41
C ARG A 271 7.57 10.77 11.72
N LYS A 272 8.44 11.44 10.96
CA LYS A 272 8.88 12.83 11.22
C LYS A 272 8.20 13.87 10.33
N SER A 273 7.09 13.52 9.68
CA SER A 273 6.17 14.53 9.16
C SER A 273 5.65 15.37 10.32
N ASP A 274 5.76 16.69 10.21
CA ASP A 274 5.97 17.64 11.32
C ASP A 274 5.03 17.56 12.54
N GLU A 275 5.65 17.88 13.68
CA GLU A 275 5.06 18.08 15.01
C GLU A 275 4.16 19.33 15.04
N ASN A 276 2.84 19.16 14.96
CA ASN A 276 1.84 19.98 15.67
C ASN A 276 0.47 19.24 15.68
N LYS A 277 -0.08 19.05 16.88
CA LYS A 277 -1.36 18.38 17.21
C LYS A 277 -2.56 19.16 16.61
N ILE A 278 -3.75 18.63 16.32
CA ILE A 278 -4.71 17.86 17.14
C ILE A 278 -5.65 17.01 16.25
N GLU A 279 -6.17 15.94 16.85
CA GLU A 279 -7.16 14.93 16.44
C GLU A 279 -8.25 15.33 15.42
N THR A 280 -8.32 14.63 14.28
CA THR A 280 -9.40 13.72 13.84
C THR A 280 -9.22 13.35 12.35
N VAL A 281 -9.09 12.04 12.08
CA VAL A 281 -9.08 11.36 10.76
C VAL A 281 -8.02 11.85 9.73
N PRO A 282 -6.93 11.11 9.48
CA PRO A 282 -5.80 11.62 8.68
C PRO A 282 -6.16 11.70 7.19
N THR A 283 -6.44 12.92 6.72
CA THR A 283 -6.52 13.31 5.31
C THR A 283 -5.15 13.59 4.65
N ASN A 284 -4.03 13.40 5.36
CA ASN A 284 -2.67 13.73 4.88
C ASN A 284 -1.73 12.52 4.72
N THR A 285 -2.14 11.42 4.08
CA THR A 285 -1.23 10.26 3.92
C THR A 285 -0.46 10.22 2.60
N TYR A 286 -0.89 10.94 1.56
CA TYR A 286 -0.27 10.86 0.23
C TYR A 286 0.02 12.25 -0.33
N LYS A 287 1.21 12.43 -0.91
CA LYS A 287 1.63 13.68 -1.54
C LYS A 287 1.16 13.71 -2.99
N ARG A 288 0.35 14.72 -3.33
CA ARG A 288 0.02 15.02 -4.73
C ARG A 288 1.24 15.63 -5.42
N PHE A 289 1.58 15.11 -6.59
CA PHE A 289 2.55 15.72 -7.51
C PHE A 289 2.14 15.44 -8.97
N ASP A 290 2.65 16.22 -9.92
CA ASP A 290 2.31 16.06 -11.33
C ASP A 290 2.76 14.70 -11.89
N VAL A 291 1.81 13.93 -12.41
CA VAL A 291 2.04 12.62 -13.03
C VAL A 291 1.26 12.52 -14.33
N GLU A 292 1.87 11.95 -15.35
CA GLU A 292 1.22 11.65 -16.63
C GLU A 292 0.73 10.20 -16.62
N TYR A 293 -0.59 9.99 -16.74
CA TYR A 293 -1.14 8.65 -16.88
C TYR A 293 -0.72 8.03 -18.23
N LYS A 294 -0.19 6.82 -18.17
CA LYS A 294 0.11 5.98 -19.34
C LYS A 294 -0.56 4.63 -19.16
N LYS A 295 -1.27 4.20 -20.18
CA LYS A 295 -1.92 2.89 -20.22
C LYS A 295 -0.91 1.78 -19.88
N GLY A 296 -1.23 0.94 -18.89
CA GLY A 296 -0.39 -0.17 -18.46
C GLY A 296 0.90 0.25 -17.75
N MET A 297 0.96 1.44 -17.14
CA MET A 297 2.14 1.86 -16.38
C MET A 297 2.29 1.07 -15.07
N PHE A 298 3.54 0.88 -14.64
CA PHE A 298 3.84 0.33 -13.32
C PHE A 298 3.84 1.43 -12.26
N VAL A 299 3.22 1.16 -11.11
CA VAL A 299 3.10 2.08 -9.99
C VAL A 299 3.65 1.40 -8.75
N ALA A 300 4.72 1.97 -8.18
CA ALA A 300 5.51 1.34 -7.11
C ALA A 300 5.19 1.88 -5.71
N ASP A 301 4.55 3.05 -5.63
CA ASP A 301 4.37 3.79 -4.38
C ASP A 301 2.98 4.42 -4.28
N PHE A 302 2.61 4.77 -3.05
CA PHE A 302 1.29 5.30 -2.73
C PHE A 302 1.03 6.70 -3.32
N ASP A 303 2.04 7.57 -3.34
CA ASP A 303 1.92 8.97 -3.80
C ASP A 303 1.64 9.04 -5.31
N THR A 304 2.29 8.17 -6.09
CA THR A 304 2.06 8.02 -7.53
C THR A 304 0.65 7.52 -7.81
N LEU A 305 0.19 6.46 -7.12
CA LEU A 305 -1.16 5.91 -7.33
C LEU A 305 -2.24 6.93 -6.92
N TYR A 306 -2.04 7.60 -5.78
CA TYR A 306 -2.89 8.70 -5.34
C TYR A 306 -2.95 9.83 -6.37
N SER A 307 -1.79 10.27 -6.87
CA SER A 307 -1.70 11.32 -7.88
C SER A 307 -2.38 10.93 -9.20
N LEU A 308 -2.30 9.66 -9.61
CA LEU A 308 -3.03 9.16 -10.79
C LEU A 308 -4.54 9.19 -10.60
N PHE A 309 -5.04 8.90 -9.40
CA PHE A 309 -6.47 9.03 -9.13
C PHE A 309 -6.87 10.51 -9.19
N CYS A 310 -6.13 11.43 -8.58
CA CYS A 310 -6.37 12.87 -8.70
C CYS A 310 -6.39 13.32 -10.16
N VAL A 311 -5.43 12.87 -10.98
CA VAL A 311 -5.40 13.13 -12.43
C VAL A 311 -6.66 12.61 -13.11
N ALA A 312 -7.13 11.41 -12.78
CA ALA A 312 -8.36 10.85 -13.35
C ALA A 312 -9.57 11.75 -13.06
N PHE A 313 -9.67 12.33 -11.87
CA PHE A 313 -10.73 13.29 -11.53
C PHE A 313 -10.59 14.62 -12.26
N GLU A 314 -9.43 15.27 -12.13
CA GLU A 314 -9.13 16.56 -12.78
C GLU A 314 -9.34 16.51 -14.30
N GLN A 315 -9.10 15.33 -14.90
CA GLN A 315 -9.19 15.12 -16.35
C GLN A 315 -10.47 14.41 -16.82
N LEU A 316 -11.36 14.02 -15.90
CA LEU A 316 -12.53 13.19 -16.14
C LEU A 316 -12.17 11.94 -16.99
N ILE A 317 -11.22 11.15 -16.51
CA ILE A 317 -10.81 9.87 -17.09
C ILE A 317 -11.66 8.78 -16.42
N ASP A 318 -12.52 8.13 -17.20
CA ASP A 318 -13.47 7.13 -16.74
C ASP A 318 -12.85 5.76 -16.43
N GLU A 319 -11.65 5.49 -16.96
CA GLU A 319 -10.92 4.25 -16.73
C GLU A 319 -9.39 4.47 -16.76
N ILE A 320 -8.71 3.93 -15.76
CA ILE A 320 -7.24 3.77 -15.77
C ILE A 320 -6.86 2.32 -15.48
N ASP A 321 -5.77 1.85 -16.07
CA ASP A 321 -5.16 0.55 -15.82
C ASP A 321 -3.71 0.72 -15.42
N VAL A 322 -3.34 0.08 -14.32
CA VAL A 322 -1.98 0.15 -13.74
C VAL A 322 -1.53 -1.22 -13.25
N TYR A 323 -0.24 -1.49 -13.36
CA TYR A 323 0.40 -2.61 -12.68
C TYR A 323 0.91 -2.14 -11.31
N THR A 324 0.47 -2.76 -10.22
CA THR A 324 0.89 -2.39 -8.87
C THR A 324 0.76 -3.57 -7.91
N SER A 325 1.45 -3.51 -6.76
CA SER A 325 1.29 -4.51 -5.69
C SER A 325 -0.09 -4.41 -5.03
N GLU A 326 -0.55 -5.52 -4.43
CA GLU A 326 -1.81 -5.57 -3.68
C GLU A 326 -1.78 -4.65 -2.44
N GLU A 327 -0.60 -4.43 -1.86
CA GLU A 327 -0.39 -3.52 -0.73
C GLU A 327 -0.58 -2.06 -1.13
N VAL A 328 0.09 -1.62 -2.21
CA VAL A 328 -0.04 -0.25 -2.74
C VAL A 328 -1.48 0.01 -3.17
N PHE A 329 -2.07 -0.94 -3.89
CA PHE A 329 -3.46 -0.83 -4.34
C PHE A 329 -4.43 -0.74 -3.16
N SER A 330 -4.38 -1.68 -2.21
CA SER A 330 -5.36 -1.75 -1.12
C SER A 330 -5.26 -0.54 -0.17
N ALA A 331 -4.04 -0.05 0.08
CA ALA A 331 -3.82 1.13 0.90
C ALA A 331 -4.44 2.39 0.27
N VAL A 332 -4.16 2.64 -1.01
CA VAL A 332 -4.70 3.82 -1.69
C VAL A 332 -6.18 3.62 -1.96
N TYR A 333 -6.59 2.54 -2.61
CA TYR A 333 -7.99 2.29 -2.99
C TYR A 333 -8.95 2.27 -1.78
N GLY A 334 -8.55 1.64 -0.68
CA GLY A 334 -9.34 1.59 0.55
C GLY A 334 -9.52 2.96 1.19
N ASN A 335 -8.49 3.80 1.18
CA ASN A 335 -8.54 5.16 1.70
C ASN A 335 -9.20 6.15 0.73
N PHE A 336 -9.08 5.89 -0.58
CA PHE A 336 -9.54 6.80 -1.62
C PHE A 336 -11.07 6.88 -1.68
N GLY A 337 -11.78 5.77 -1.46
CA GLY A 337 -13.25 5.77 -1.39
C GLY A 337 -13.80 6.67 -0.27
N ASP A 338 -13.08 6.76 0.85
CA ASP A 338 -13.44 7.68 1.93
C ASP A 338 -13.00 9.11 1.61
N LEU A 339 -11.75 9.33 1.21
CA LEU A 339 -11.21 10.65 0.86
C LEU A 339 -12.04 11.35 -0.24
N PHE A 340 -12.57 10.57 -1.19
CA PHE A 340 -13.32 11.09 -2.31
C PHE A 340 -14.78 11.44 -1.99
N ARG A 341 -15.46 10.60 -1.19
CA ARG A 341 -16.81 10.92 -0.64
C ARG A 341 -16.78 12.25 0.14
N LYS A 342 -15.60 12.60 0.66
CA LYS A 342 -15.32 13.79 1.46
C LYS A 342 -14.95 15.03 0.62
N TYR A 343 -14.18 14.87 -0.46
CA TYR A 343 -13.78 15.97 -1.38
C TYR A 343 -14.89 16.48 -2.29
N SER A 344 -15.81 15.60 -2.69
CA SER A 344 -16.83 15.94 -3.69
C SER A 344 -18.10 16.54 -3.09
N GLY A 345 -18.25 16.52 -1.75
CA GLY A 345 -19.55 16.73 -1.09
C GLY A 345 -20.64 15.72 -1.52
N SER A 346 -20.30 14.77 -2.40
CA SER A 346 -21.24 13.90 -3.07
C SER A 346 -21.44 12.63 -2.27
N TRP A 347 -22.51 12.59 -1.49
CA TRP A 347 -22.79 11.46 -0.61
C TRP A 347 -23.22 10.19 -1.37
N GLU A 348 -23.63 10.28 -2.65
CA GLU A 348 -24.29 9.16 -3.34
C GLU A 348 -23.92 8.90 -4.82
N THR A 349 -23.40 9.86 -5.60
CA THR A 349 -23.40 9.76 -7.08
C THR A 349 -22.08 9.32 -7.71
N THR A 350 -20.93 9.71 -7.15
CA THR A 350 -19.63 9.26 -7.67
C THR A 350 -19.28 7.87 -7.18
N LYS A 351 -18.89 6.98 -8.10
CA LYS A 351 -18.58 5.58 -7.81
C LYS A 351 -17.21 5.19 -8.35
N LEU A 352 -16.52 4.36 -7.59
CA LEU A 352 -15.27 3.74 -7.97
C LEU A 352 -15.44 2.23 -7.95
N SER A 353 -14.91 1.56 -8.98
CA SER A 353 -14.81 0.09 -8.99
C SER A 353 -13.46 -0.31 -9.56
N ALA A 354 -12.94 -1.46 -9.13
CA ALA A 354 -11.71 -1.99 -9.68
C ALA A 354 -11.79 -3.49 -9.89
N ASN A 355 -11.19 -3.93 -11.00
CA ASN A 355 -11.02 -5.33 -11.34
C ASN A 355 -9.53 -5.67 -11.30
N GLN A 356 -9.20 -6.72 -10.55
CA GLN A 356 -7.85 -7.27 -10.49
C GLN A 356 -7.67 -8.34 -11.58
N ILE A 357 -6.64 -8.19 -12.41
CA ILE A 357 -6.24 -9.16 -13.44
C ILE A 357 -4.84 -9.66 -13.08
N LYS A 358 -4.71 -10.95 -12.79
CA LYS A 358 -3.41 -11.60 -12.54
C LYS A 358 -2.90 -12.18 -13.85
N HIS A 359 -1.77 -11.68 -14.32
CA HIS A 359 -1.13 -12.13 -15.55
C HIS A 359 -0.28 -13.38 -15.31
N SER A 360 -0.01 -14.14 -16.38
CA SER A 360 0.79 -15.37 -16.30
C SER A 360 2.24 -15.11 -15.90
N ASP A 361 2.73 -13.89 -16.07
CA ASP A 361 4.05 -13.41 -15.65
C ASP A 361 4.07 -12.88 -14.20
N GLY A 362 2.97 -13.06 -13.47
CA GLY A 362 2.84 -12.70 -12.06
C GLY A 362 2.56 -11.24 -11.77
N ARG A 363 2.55 -10.37 -12.78
CA ARG A 363 2.11 -8.98 -12.60
C ARG A 363 0.62 -8.94 -12.28
N ILE A 364 0.25 -8.03 -11.41
CA ILE A 364 -1.13 -7.74 -11.07
C ILE A 364 -1.50 -6.42 -11.74
N GLU A 365 -2.44 -6.46 -12.67
CA GLU A 365 -3.06 -5.29 -13.26
C GLU A 365 -4.34 -4.96 -12.52
N TYR A 366 -4.54 -3.69 -12.21
CA TYR A 366 -5.80 -3.17 -11.69
C TYR A 366 -6.41 -2.27 -12.74
N VAL A 367 -7.58 -2.67 -13.24
CA VAL A 367 -8.43 -1.84 -14.11
C VAL A 367 -9.43 -1.13 -13.21
N ILE A 368 -9.28 0.19 -13.08
CA ILE A 368 -10.03 1.03 -12.17
C ILE A 368 -10.98 1.90 -12.99
N LYS A 369 -12.27 1.81 -12.71
CA LYS A 369 -13.33 2.58 -13.37
C LYS A 369 -13.91 3.62 -12.44
N PHE A 370 -14.05 4.83 -12.96
CA PHE A 370 -14.63 5.98 -12.29
C PHE A 370 -15.98 6.32 -12.94
N THR A 371 -17.00 6.54 -12.11
CA THR A 371 -18.26 7.14 -12.52
C THR A 371 -18.38 8.47 -11.78
N PHE A 372 -18.28 9.59 -12.49
CA PHE A 372 -18.29 10.92 -11.88
C PHE A 372 -19.72 11.44 -11.73
N GLY A 373 -20.11 11.77 -10.51
CA GLY A 373 -21.33 12.50 -10.19
C GLY A 373 -21.22 13.98 -10.53
N MET A 374 -22.35 14.70 -10.46
CA MET A 374 -22.45 16.10 -10.86
C MET A 374 -21.46 17.01 -10.13
N GLU A 375 -21.36 16.91 -8.80
CA GLU A 375 -20.44 17.73 -7.99
C GLU A 375 -18.97 17.47 -8.33
N SER A 376 -18.62 16.22 -8.65
CA SER A 376 -17.25 15.88 -9.06
C SER A 376 -16.93 16.48 -10.43
N GLN A 377 -17.88 16.38 -11.37
CA GLN A 377 -17.72 16.94 -12.70
C GLN A 377 -17.63 18.48 -12.68
N ILE A 378 -18.47 19.16 -11.90
CA ILE A 378 -18.43 20.64 -11.82
C ILE A 378 -17.13 21.13 -11.19
N ASN A 379 -16.59 20.45 -10.18
CA ASN A 379 -15.28 20.77 -9.60
C ASN A 379 -14.17 20.61 -10.63
N SER A 380 -14.14 19.50 -11.36
CA SER A 380 -13.14 19.26 -12.42
C SER A 380 -13.20 20.31 -13.54
N VAL A 381 -14.41 20.68 -14.00
CA VAL A 381 -14.58 21.72 -15.02
C VAL A 381 -14.17 23.09 -14.51
N SER A 382 -14.38 23.37 -13.23
CA SER A 382 -14.02 24.64 -12.58
C SER A 382 -12.50 24.80 -12.44
N LEU A 383 -11.79 23.72 -12.10
CA LEU A 383 -10.32 23.68 -12.04
C LEU A 383 -9.67 23.62 -13.42
N ASN A 384 -10.29 22.92 -14.37
CA ASN A 384 -9.72 22.63 -15.67
C ASN A 384 -10.76 22.79 -16.81
N LYS A 385 -10.85 23.99 -17.38
CA LYS A 385 -11.78 24.26 -18.50
C LYS A 385 -11.60 23.33 -19.72
N SER A 386 -10.45 22.66 -19.87
CA SER A 386 -10.23 21.74 -21.00
C SER A 386 -11.14 20.51 -20.96
N VAL A 387 -11.64 20.12 -19.78
CA VAL A 387 -12.54 18.97 -19.62
C VAL A 387 -14.02 19.33 -19.76
N TYR A 388 -14.36 20.61 -19.95
CA TYR A 388 -15.75 21.09 -20.08
C TYR A 388 -16.59 20.25 -21.04
N LYS A 389 -16.04 19.90 -22.21
CA LYS A 389 -16.76 19.12 -23.23
C LYS A 389 -16.99 17.66 -22.85
N LYS A 390 -16.24 17.13 -21.87
CA LYS A 390 -16.39 15.76 -21.35
C LYS A 390 -17.47 15.66 -20.28
N ALA A 391 -17.77 16.75 -19.58
CA ALA A 391 -18.78 16.77 -18.54
C ALA A 391 -20.19 16.64 -19.13
N ASP A 392 -21.14 16.20 -18.31
CA ASP A 392 -22.54 16.07 -18.65
C ASP A 392 -23.17 17.42 -19.05
N LYS A 393 -24.25 17.36 -19.84
CA LYS A 393 -24.93 18.55 -20.35
C LYS A 393 -25.48 19.45 -19.25
N GLU A 394 -25.98 18.86 -18.17
CA GLU A 394 -26.43 19.61 -16.99
C GLU A 394 -25.24 20.29 -16.28
N VAL A 395 -24.09 19.61 -16.14
CA VAL A 395 -22.89 20.23 -15.56
C VAL A 395 -22.42 21.42 -16.41
N GLN A 396 -22.43 21.29 -17.74
CA GLN A 396 -22.13 22.39 -18.66
C GLN A 396 -23.07 23.58 -18.44
N LYS A 397 -24.39 23.33 -18.34
CA LYS A 397 -25.41 24.35 -18.05
C LYS A 397 -25.08 25.11 -16.76
N TYR A 398 -24.89 24.40 -15.65
CA TYR A 398 -24.61 25.06 -14.36
C TYR A 398 -23.24 25.74 -14.34
N SER A 399 -22.23 25.18 -15.01
CA SER A 399 -20.91 25.83 -15.10
C SER A 399 -20.97 27.17 -15.83
N ASP A 400 -21.75 27.25 -16.92
CA ASP A 400 -21.98 28.49 -17.67
C ASP A 400 -22.79 29.51 -16.87
N GLU A 401 -23.76 29.05 -16.09
CA GLU A 401 -24.55 29.90 -15.20
C GLU A 401 -23.69 30.52 -14.10
N ILE A 402 -22.86 29.71 -13.44
CA ILE A 402 -21.92 30.20 -12.43
C ILE A 402 -20.90 31.17 -13.05
N ASP A 403 -20.39 30.90 -14.27
CA ASP A 403 -19.50 31.83 -14.98
C ASP A 403 -20.20 33.18 -15.23
N ARG A 404 -21.50 33.20 -15.60
CA ARG A 404 -22.28 34.45 -15.77
C ARG A 404 -22.47 35.21 -14.45
N ILE A 405 -22.72 34.49 -13.36
CA ILE A 405 -22.83 35.10 -12.03
C ILE A 405 -21.51 35.78 -11.67
N LEU A 406 -20.40 35.04 -11.76
CA LEU A 406 -19.06 35.54 -11.47
C LEU A 406 -18.69 36.75 -12.35
N ASP A 407 -19.00 36.71 -13.65
CA ASP A 407 -18.77 37.84 -14.57
C ASP A 407 -19.56 39.11 -14.17
N SER A 408 -20.69 38.95 -13.47
CA SER A 408 -21.53 40.06 -13.02
C SER A 408 -21.04 40.71 -11.71
N ILE A 409 -20.45 39.92 -10.81
CA ILE A 409 -20.04 40.38 -9.47
C ILE A 409 -18.53 40.65 -9.36
N ILE A 410 -17.70 40.00 -10.18
CA ILE A 410 -16.23 40.10 -10.10
C ILE A 410 -15.67 41.10 -11.11
N LYS A 411 -14.93 42.08 -10.58
CA LYS A 411 -14.29 43.14 -11.37
C LYS A 411 -12.78 42.90 -11.45
N LYS A 412 -12.17 43.28 -12.59
CA LYS A 412 -10.74 43.03 -12.92
C LYS A 412 -9.71 43.48 -11.87
N LYS A 413 -10.05 44.43 -10.99
CA LYS A 413 -9.13 44.99 -9.98
C LYS A 413 -9.40 44.52 -8.56
N MET A 414 -10.33 43.58 -8.36
CA MET A 414 -10.64 43.08 -7.02
C MET A 414 -9.49 42.24 -6.45
N THR A 415 -9.18 42.44 -5.18
CA THR A 415 -8.33 41.53 -4.39
C THR A 415 -9.03 40.19 -4.19
N ASN A 416 -8.30 39.15 -3.78
CA ASN A 416 -8.95 37.87 -3.48
C ASN A 416 -9.95 37.98 -2.31
N GLU A 417 -9.66 38.83 -1.32
CA GLU A 417 -10.59 39.18 -0.24
C GLU A 417 -11.89 39.81 -0.80
N GLU A 418 -11.77 40.84 -1.65
CA GLU A 418 -12.93 41.49 -2.27
C GLU A 418 -13.76 40.54 -3.15
N LYS A 419 -13.11 39.55 -3.80
CA LYS A 419 -13.79 38.51 -4.56
C LYS A 419 -14.56 37.56 -3.66
N VAL A 420 -13.96 37.11 -2.56
CA VAL A 420 -14.62 36.26 -1.56
C VAL A 420 -15.84 36.96 -1.00
N THR A 421 -15.70 38.23 -0.58
CA THR A 421 -16.82 39.05 -0.11
C THR A 421 -17.91 39.21 -1.18
N ALA A 422 -17.55 39.51 -2.43
CA ALA A 422 -18.54 39.68 -3.50
C ALA A 422 -19.34 38.39 -3.77
N VAL A 423 -18.68 37.22 -3.72
CA VAL A 423 -19.37 35.93 -3.85
C VAL A 423 -20.27 35.67 -2.64
N HIS A 424 -19.76 35.87 -1.42
CA HIS A 424 -20.52 35.74 -0.19
C HIS A 424 -21.81 36.57 -0.23
N ASP A 425 -21.68 37.88 -0.47
CA ASP A 425 -22.80 38.82 -0.48
C ASP A 425 -23.82 38.45 -1.57
N TYR A 426 -23.35 38.05 -2.76
CA TYR A 426 -24.23 37.58 -3.82
C TYR A 426 -25.06 36.37 -3.37
N LEU A 427 -24.44 35.40 -2.70
CA LEU A 427 -25.16 34.21 -2.25
C LEU A 427 -26.21 34.54 -1.18
N CYS A 428 -25.88 35.40 -0.20
CA CYS A 428 -26.83 35.86 0.81
C CYS A 428 -27.96 36.74 0.24
N GLU A 429 -27.71 37.50 -0.84
CA GLU A 429 -28.72 38.39 -1.43
C GLU A 429 -29.67 37.67 -2.41
N ASN A 430 -29.27 36.54 -2.99
CA ASN A 430 -29.98 35.92 -4.12
C ASN A 430 -30.56 34.53 -3.82
N TYR A 431 -30.16 33.91 -2.72
CA TYR A 431 -30.67 32.60 -2.30
C TYR A 431 -31.25 32.66 -0.89
N SER A 432 -31.99 31.62 -0.49
CA SER A 432 -32.57 31.55 0.86
C SER A 432 -32.44 30.15 1.46
N TYR A 433 -32.22 30.11 2.77
CA TYR A 433 -32.16 28.85 3.50
C TYR A 433 -33.48 28.08 3.42
N ALA A 434 -33.43 26.83 2.98
CA ALA A 434 -34.59 25.93 2.93
C ALA A 434 -34.96 25.47 4.36
N ASP A 435 -36.15 25.84 4.84
CA ASP A 435 -36.63 25.42 6.16
C ASP A 435 -37.39 24.08 6.02
N PRO A 436 -36.90 22.96 6.58
CA PRO A 436 -37.54 21.65 6.43
C PRO A 436 -38.96 21.56 7.02
N ILE A 437 -39.42 22.57 7.79
CA ILE A 437 -40.78 22.68 8.32
C ILE A 437 -41.71 23.41 7.33
N ILE A 438 -41.19 24.36 6.56
CA ILE A 438 -41.96 25.20 5.61
C ILE A 438 -41.87 24.63 4.18
N ASP A 439 -40.69 24.16 3.81
CA ASP A 439 -40.33 23.67 2.49
C ASP A 439 -40.42 22.14 2.49
N GLN A 440 -41.59 21.59 2.17
CA GLN A 440 -41.79 20.15 1.93
C GLN A 440 -41.26 19.72 0.53
N GLY A 441 -40.08 20.23 0.17
CA GLY A 441 -39.40 19.95 -1.09
C GLY A 441 -38.69 18.59 -1.11
N PRO A 442 -38.38 18.05 -2.30
CA PRO A 442 -37.61 16.81 -2.42
C PRO A 442 -36.19 16.97 -1.84
N LYS A 443 -35.47 15.85 -1.64
CA LYS A 443 -34.09 15.77 -1.08
C LYS A 443 -33.00 16.60 -1.81
N SER A 444 -33.35 17.46 -2.77
CA SER A 444 -32.44 18.30 -3.57
C SER A 444 -31.78 19.43 -2.78
N ASP A 445 -32.32 19.82 -1.62
CA ASP A 445 -31.87 21.00 -0.86
C ASP A 445 -30.41 20.95 -0.40
N HIS A 446 -29.77 19.79 -0.45
CA HIS A 446 -28.35 19.59 -0.09
C HIS A 446 -27.36 19.82 -1.24
N SER A 447 -27.81 19.96 -2.48
CA SER A 447 -26.94 20.07 -3.66
C SER A 447 -26.83 21.50 -4.16
N PHE A 448 -25.64 21.92 -4.63
CA PHE A 448 -25.41 23.28 -5.14
C PHE A 448 -26.41 23.71 -6.24
N HIS A 449 -26.85 22.75 -7.07
CA HIS A 449 -27.75 23.03 -8.18
C HIS A 449 -29.18 23.34 -7.74
N ALA A 450 -29.60 22.92 -6.53
CA ALA A 450 -30.92 23.29 -6.00
C ALA A 450 -31.01 24.80 -5.73
N MET A 451 -29.90 25.41 -5.27
CA MET A 451 -29.85 26.87 -5.16
C MET A 451 -29.99 27.53 -6.54
N LEU A 452 -29.30 27.00 -7.56
CA LEU A 452 -29.36 27.56 -8.92
C LEU A 452 -30.75 27.39 -9.57
N ASP A 453 -31.41 26.25 -9.40
CA ASP A 453 -32.70 25.97 -10.02
C ASP A 453 -33.89 26.54 -9.24
N ASP A 454 -33.90 26.38 -7.91
CA ASP A 454 -35.06 26.65 -7.05
C ASP A 454 -34.89 27.91 -6.18
N GLY A 455 -33.67 28.45 -6.09
CA GLY A 455 -33.37 29.61 -5.25
C GLY A 455 -33.15 29.29 -3.77
N THR A 456 -33.26 28.01 -3.39
CA THR A 456 -33.21 27.57 -1.98
C THR A 456 -32.25 26.42 -1.76
N GLY A 457 -31.67 26.34 -0.56
CA GLY A 457 -30.80 25.22 -0.16
C GLY A 457 -30.46 25.23 1.32
N VAL A 458 -29.86 24.15 1.81
CA VAL A 458 -29.31 24.07 3.18
C VAL A 458 -27.79 24.27 3.19
N CYS A 459 -27.17 24.20 4.37
CA CYS A 459 -25.74 24.50 4.58
C CYS A 459 -24.78 23.83 3.59
N GLN A 460 -25.07 22.60 3.18
CA GLN A 460 -24.29 21.87 2.19
C GLN A 460 -24.37 22.51 0.79
N ALA A 461 -25.56 22.93 0.35
CA ALA A 461 -25.73 23.57 -0.96
C ALA A 461 -25.00 24.92 -1.02
N TYR A 462 -25.11 25.74 0.03
CA TYR A 462 -24.39 27.01 0.15
C TYR A 462 -22.88 26.80 0.07
N SER A 463 -22.36 25.88 0.90
CA SER A 463 -20.92 25.67 1.00
C SER A 463 -20.32 25.10 -0.28
N THR A 464 -21.05 24.19 -0.95
CA THR A 464 -20.60 23.60 -2.21
C THR A 464 -20.70 24.57 -3.39
N LEU A 465 -21.74 25.43 -3.45
CA LEU A 465 -21.82 26.47 -4.48
C LEU A 465 -20.72 27.53 -4.30
N PHE A 466 -20.49 27.98 -3.06
CA PHE A 466 -19.39 28.89 -2.74
C PHE A 466 -18.04 28.27 -3.13
N HIS A 467 -17.81 27.00 -2.79
CA HIS A 467 -16.60 26.26 -3.16
C HIS A 467 -16.37 26.25 -4.68
N VAL A 468 -17.39 25.89 -5.47
CA VAL A 468 -17.28 25.88 -6.95
C VAL A 468 -16.93 27.27 -7.50
N MET A 469 -17.51 28.33 -6.92
CA MET A 469 -17.19 29.71 -7.28
C MET A 469 -15.73 30.07 -6.94
N MET A 470 -15.22 29.65 -5.77
CA MET A 470 -13.82 29.86 -5.40
C MET A 470 -12.84 29.13 -6.33
N LEU A 471 -13.15 27.87 -6.69
CA LEU A 471 -12.35 27.10 -7.66
C LEU A 471 -12.24 27.83 -9.01
N LYS A 472 -13.35 28.38 -9.53
CA LYS A 472 -13.37 29.15 -10.79
C LYS A 472 -12.56 30.46 -10.70
N LEU A 473 -12.47 31.05 -9.51
CA LEU A 473 -11.68 32.25 -9.25
C LEU A 473 -10.21 31.96 -8.99
N GLY A 474 -9.82 30.68 -8.90
CA GLY A 474 -8.46 30.26 -8.54
C GLY A 474 -8.10 30.58 -7.10
N ILE A 475 -9.09 30.65 -6.22
CA ILE A 475 -8.93 30.87 -4.79
C ILE A 475 -8.98 29.50 -4.10
N GLU A 476 -7.97 29.21 -3.30
CA GLU A 476 -7.89 27.97 -2.53
C GLU A 476 -8.97 28.01 -1.43
N ASP A 477 -9.86 27.02 -1.46
CA ASP A 477 -11.02 26.89 -0.59
C ASP A 477 -11.23 25.43 -0.19
N TYR A 478 -11.68 25.26 1.05
CA TYR A 478 -11.87 23.97 1.68
C TYR A 478 -13.27 23.89 2.28
N LEU A 479 -13.96 22.79 2.03
CA LEU A 479 -15.21 22.49 2.75
C LEU A 479 -14.85 22.08 4.19
N VAL A 480 -15.61 22.56 5.16
CA VAL A 480 -15.44 22.22 6.57
C VAL A 480 -16.75 21.60 7.05
N VAL A 481 -16.66 20.43 7.68
CA VAL A 481 -17.82 19.74 8.25
C VAL A 481 -17.70 19.71 9.76
N GLY A 482 -18.82 19.97 10.43
CA GLY A 482 -18.89 19.87 11.87
C GLY A 482 -20.32 20.02 12.35
N LYS A 483 -20.49 20.77 13.43
CA LYS A 483 -21.79 21.03 14.02
C LYS A 483 -22.02 22.51 14.25
N GLY A 484 -23.22 22.95 13.90
CA GLY A 484 -23.74 24.27 14.22
C GLY A 484 -24.73 24.17 15.38
N SER A 485 -24.71 25.15 16.28
CA SER A 485 -25.71 25.23 17.34
C SER A 485 -27.05 25.68 16.77
N SER A 486 -28.09 24.88 16.92
CA SER A 486 -29.46 25.25 16.50
C SER A 486 -30.17 26.17 17.52
N ASN A 487 -29.44 26.71 18.51
CA ASN A 487 -29.93 27.70 19.46
C ASN A 487 -28.81 28.62 19.97
N GLN A 488 -29.18 29.81 20.44
CA GLN A 488 -28.27 30.85 20.93
C GLN A 488 -27.46 30.48 22.20
N TRP A 489 -27.66 29.29 22.78
CA TRP A 489 -27.01 28.86 24.03
C TRP A 489 -25.99 27.73 23.84
N GLY A 490 -25.77 27.23 22.62
CA GLY A 490 -24.80 26.15 22.37
C GLY A 490 -25.25 24.78 22.92
N THR A 491 -26.55 24.58 23.15
CA THR A 491 -27.07 23.40 23.87
C THR A 491 -27.69 22.34 22.97
N LYS A 492 -27.99 22.67 21.71
CA LYS A 492 -28.49 21.74 20.69
C LYS A 492 -27.65 21.88 19.43
N TRP A 493 -27.17 20.76 18.90
CA TRP A 493 -26.19 20.70 17.83
C TRP A 493 -26.75 19.91 16.65
N GLU A 494 -26.58 20.45 15.45
CA GLU A 494 -26.97 19.83 14.19
C GLU A 494 -25.74 19.77 13.27
N ASP A 495 -25.70 18.78 12.39
CA ASP A 495 -24.60 18.66 11.43
C ASP A 495 -24.62 19.85 10.49
N HIS A 496 -23.46 20.45 10.27
CA HIS A 496 -23.31 21.71 9.56
C HIS A 496 -22.07 21.70 8.65
N MET A 497 -22.11 22.52 7.62
CA MET A 497 -21.02 22.67 6.65
C MET A 497 -20.79 24.15 6.36
N TRP A 498 -19.53 24.55 6.27
CA TRP A 498 -19.08 25.90 5.90
C TRP A 498 -17.77 25.82 5.11
N ASN A 499 -17.12 26.95 4.85
CA ASN A 499 -15.91 27.04 4.02
C ASN A 499 -14.70 27.59 4.80
N CYS A 500 -13.51 27.26 4.32
CA CYS A 500 -12.25 27.88 4.73
C CYS A 500 -11.40 28.23 3.52
N VAL A 501 -11.21 29.52 3.28
CA VAL A 501 -10.39 30.06 2.19
C VAL A 501 -8.97 30.34 2.65
N VAL A 502 -7.99 30.16 1.77
CA VAL A 502 -6.59 30.50 2.03
C VAL A 502 -6.21 31.79 1.29
N LEU A 503 -6.03 32.87 2.04
CA LEU A 503 -5.64 34.18 1.51
C LEU A 503 -4.26 34.58 2.06
N ASP A 504 -3.30 34.79 1.17
CA ASP A 504 -1.92 35.16 1.51
C ASP A 504 -1.27 34.24 2.58
N GLY A 505 -1.62 32.94 2.53
CA GLY A 505 -1.14 31.91 3.47
C GLY A 505 -1.93 31.82 4.78
N ASN A 506 -2.95 32.66 4.98
CA ASN A 506 -3.82 32.64 6.16
C ASN A 506 -5.10 31.87 5.86
N GLN A 507 -5.49 30.99 6.77
CA GLN A 507 -6.77 30.27 6.74
C GLN A 507 -7.85 31.15 7.34
N LEU A 508 -8.88 31.48 6.57
CA LEU A 508 -10.01 32.31 6.97
C LEU A 508 -11.31 31.55 6.72
N PHE A 509 -12.20 31.56 7.69
CA PHE A 509 -13.47 30.82 7.67
C PHE A 509 -14.60 31.70 7.15
N VAL A 510 -15.51 31.08 6.38
CA VAL A 510 -16.67 31.71 5.76
C VAL A 510 -17.89 30.80 5.96
N ASP A 511 -18.96 31.30 6.60
CA ASP A 511 -20.24 30.61 6.71
C ASP A 511 -21.37 31.44 6.10
N VAL A 512 -21.55 31.27 4.79
CA VAL A 512 -22.60 31.95 4.01
C VAL A 512 -23.99 31.64 4.55
N THR A 513 -24.19 30.44 5.09
CA THR A 513 -25.50 29.96 5.55
C THR A 513 -25.98 30.74 6.77
N TRP A 514 -25.08 30.98 7.73
CA TRP A 514 -25.42 31.71 8.96
C TRP A 514 -25.47 33.23 8.73
N ASP A 515 -24.67 33.74 7.80
CA ASP A 515 -24.72 35.16 7.41
C ASP A 515 -25.98 35.49 6.58
N ASP A 516 -26.51 34.55 5.76
CA ASP A 516 -27.82 34.65 5.08
C ASP A 516 -28.97 34.79 6.11
N ALA A 517 -29.01 33.92 7.12
CA ALA A 517 -30.08 33.91 8.11
C ALA A 517 -30.16 35.17 8.98
N HIS A 518 -29.08 35.97 9.08
CA HIS A 518 -28.94 37.05 10.07
C HIS A 518 -28.59 38.44 9.51
N THR A 519 -28.53 38.62 8.18
CA THR A 519 -28.21 39.92 7.54
C THR A 519 -26.94 40.59 8.09
N ASN A 520 -25.97 39.79 8.53
CA ASN A 520 -24.71 40.22 9.13
C ASN A 520 -23.55 39.54 8.41
N THR A 521 -22.37 40.15 8.48
CA THR A 521 -21.09 39.56 8.03
C THR A 521 -20.32 38.98 9.23
N ASP A 522 -21.05 38.28 10.11
CA ASP A 522 -20.54 37.82 11.40
C ASP A 522 -19.61 36.62 11.24
N TYR A 523 -19.73 35.89 10.13
CA TYR A 523 -18.92 34.71 9.81
C TYR A 523 -18.12 34.83 8.51
N LEU A 524 -18.04 36.03 7.92
CA LEU A 524 -17.21 36.31 6.75
C LEU A 524 -15.74 36.58 7.14
N LEU A 525 -14.83 35.79 6.55
CA LEU A 525 -13.38 35.94 6.59
C LEU A 525 -12.80 36.04 8.01
N LYS A 526 -13.28 35.19 8.90
CA LYS A 526 -12.82 35.14 10.30
C LYS A 526 -11.59 34.26 10.45
N SER A 527 -10.67 34.66 11.33
CA SER A 527 -9.67 33.71 11.82
C SER A 527 -10.35 32.57 12.58
N GLU A 528 -9.63 31.46 12.78
CA GLU A 528 -10.12 30.31 13.57
C GLU A 528 -10.62 30.75 14.96
N GLU A 529 -9.83 31.57 15.65
CA GLU A 529 -10.17 32.07 16.98
C GLU A 529 -11.47 32.88 16.98
N GLU A 530 -11.63 33.79 16.01
CA GLU A 530 -12.82 34.63 15.89
C GLU A 530 -14.06 33.82 15.49
N PHE A 531 -13.91 32.87 14.57
CA PHE A 531 -15.01 32.05 14.06
C PHE A 531 -15.61 31.16 15.15
N TYR A 532 -14.74 30.57 16.00
CA TYR A 532 -15.18 29.67 17.08
C TYR A 532 -15.39 30.38 18.44
N ALA A 533 -15.12 31.68 18.56
CA ALA A 533 -15.12 32.43 19.82
C ALA A 533 -16.45 32.36 20.59
N ASN A 534 -17.58 32.35 19.89
CA ASN A 534 -18.92 32.33 20.50
C ASN A 534 -19.37 30.92 20.93
N GLY A 535 -18.60 29.88 20.59
CA GLY A 535 -18.92 28.49 20.90
C GLY A 535 -20.18 27.96 20.23
N LEU A 536 -20.60 28.55 19.10
CA LEU A 536 -21.77 28.14 18.33
C LEU A 536 -21.42 27.24 17.14
N HIS A 537 -20.14 27.18 16.75
CA HIS A 537 -19.61 26.21 15.78
C HIS A 537 -18.65 25.24 16.46
N LYS A 538 -18.72 23.98 16.05
CA LYS A 538 -17.76 22.94 16.43
C LYS A 538 -17.29 22.25 15.17
N GLN A 539 -16.01 22.35 14.91
CA GLN A 539 -15.40 21.64 13.80
C GLN A 539 -15.27 20.15 14.15
N ASP A 540 -15.72 19.28 13.25
CA ASP A 540 -15.42 17.85 13.34
C ASP A 540 -14.29 17.49 12.38
N ILE A 541 -14.30 17.99 11.14
CA ILE A 541 -13.30 17.63 10.11
C ILE A 541 -13.02 18.80 9.15
N PHE A 542 -11.76 18.94 8.75
CA PHE A 542 -11.30 19.85 7.69
C PHE A 542 -11.04 19.07 6.39
N TRP A 543 -11.64 19.48 5.27
CA TRP A 543 -11.39 18.86 3.96
C TRP A 543 -10.43 19.70 3.13
N LYS A 544 -9.13 19.48 3.36
CA LYS A 544 -8.08 19.96 2.45
C LYS A 544 -8.14 19.22 1.14
#